data_AF-A0A090MK07-F1
#
_entry.id   AF-A0A090MK07-F1
#
_cell.length_a   1.000
_cell.length_b   1.000
_cell.length_c   1.000
_cell.angle_alpha   90.00
_cell.angle_beta   90.00
_cell.angle_gamma   90.00
#
_symmetry.space_group_name_H-M   'P 1'
#
loop_
_entity.id
_entity.type
_entity.pdbx_description
1 polymer ?
#
loop_
_entity_poly.entity_id
_entity_poly.type
_entity_poly.pdbx_seq_one_letter_code
_entity_poly.pdbx_strand_id
1 'polypeptide(L)'
;MNSELRRNICDLELPGTLASGIETSHIETRIPQYLRYACLHWVKHLNKMDGDALAQGVLEDDGVVHIFLQQKLLFWLEVLAFIGEAPSMIPIMIQLENLIEETHNYCH
;
A
#
# COMPACT_ATOMS: atom_id res chain seq x y z
N MET A 1 5.00 0.16 7.53
CA MET A 1 4.08 0.83 6.59
C MET A 1 2.79 1.28 7.27
N ASN A 2 2.07 0.40 7.97
CA ASN A 2 0.74 0.72 8.54
C ASN A 2 0.71 1.95 9.48
N SER A 3 1.72 2.12 10.34
CA SER A 3 1.86 3.27 11.26
C SER A 3 2.11 4.60 10.56
N GLU A 4 2.75 4.57 9.39
CA GLU A 4 3.22 5.76 8.68
C GLU A 4 2.14 6.36 7.79
N LEU A 5 1.24 5.50 7.28
CA LEU A 5 0.16 5.92 6.40
C LEU A 5 -0.94 6.61 7.21
N ARG A 6 -1.15 7.88 6.89
CA ARG A 6 -2.22 8.71 7.43
C ARG A 6 -2.77 9.61 6.34
N ARG A 7 -4.02 10.03 6.52
CA ARG A 7 -4.64 11.06 5.70
C ARG A 7 -3.79 12.32 5.68
N ASN A 8 -3.66 12.94 4.50
CA ASN A 8 -2.93 14.19 4.33
C ASN A 8 -1.48 14.07 4.82
N ILE A 9 -0.76 13.04 4.37
CA ILE A 9 0.62 12.76 4.81
C ILE A 9 1.59 13.94 4.57
N CYS A 10 1.30 14.76 3.57
CA CYS A 10 2.06 15.97 3.24
C CYS A 10 1.61 17.24 4.01
N ASP A 11 0.65 17.13 4.94
CA ASP A 11 0.14 18.24 5.75
C ASP A 11 -0.26 19.49 4.93
N LEU A 12 -0.99 19.27 3.84
CA LEU A 12 -1.46 20.34 2.97
C LEU A 12 -2.60 21.10 3.63
N GLU A 13 -2.55 22.42 3.56
CA GLU A 13 -3.57 23.31 4.13
C GLU A 13 -4.88 23.27 3.35
N LEU A 14 -4.81 23.07 2.03
CA LEU A 14 -5.96 23.08 1.14
C LEU A 14 -6.27 21.66 0.62
N PRO A 15 -7.47 21.13 0.86
CA PRO A 15 -7.92 19.89 0.23
C PRO A 15 -7.98 20.07 -1.29
N GLY A 16 -7.41 19.12 -2.05
CA GLY A 16 -7.45 19.14 -3.51
C GLY A 16 -6.29 19.85 -4.20
N THR A 17 -5.26 20.27 -3.46
CA THR A 17 -3.98 20.68 -4.06
C THR A 17 -3.43 19.55 -4.92
N LEU A 18 -3.14 19.86 -6.19
CA LEU A 18 -2.54 18.91 -7.11
C LEU A 18 -1.14 18.53 -6.64
N ALA A 19 -0.80 17.25 -6.69
CA ALA A 19 0.54 16.76 -6.36
C ALA A 19 1.64 17.47 -7.18
N SER A 20 1.35 17.84 -8.43
CA SER A 20 2.25 18.60 -9.30
C SER A 20 2.50 20.05 -8.86
N GLY A 21 1.67 20.59 -7.97
CA GLY A 21 1.81 21.93 -7.42
C GLY A 21 2.60 22.00 -6.11
N ILE A 22 3.14 20.88 -5.64
CA ILE A 22 3.87 20.78 -4.37
C ILE A 22 5.36 20.62 -4.68
N GLU A 23 6.21 21.30 -3.91
CA GLU A 23 7.66 21.14 -4.05
C GLU A 23 8.09 19.70 -3.75
N THR A 24 8.93 19.14 -4.64
CA THR A 24 9.46 17.78 -4.51
C THR A 24 10.19 17.56 -3.18
N SER A 25 10.92 18.58 -2.70
CA SER A 25 11.62 18.58 -1.41
C SER A 25 10.68 18.36 -0.22
N HIS A 26 9.48 18.96 -0.26
CA HIS A 26 8.45 18.79 0.76
C HIS A 26 7.91 17.36 0.76
N ILE A 27 7.62 16.82 -0.44
CA ILE A 27 7.18 15.43 -0.60
C ILE A 27 8.26 14.45 -0.11
N GLU A 28 9.53 14.69 -0.41
CA GLU A 28 10.65 13.84 0.05
C GLU A 28 10.83 13.85 1.57
N THR A 29 10.57 14.99 2.21
CA THR A 29 10.64 15.11 3.67
C THR A 29 9.50 14.36 4.36
N ARG A 30 8.31 14.34 3.75
CA ARG A 30 7.10 13.72 4.31
C ARG A 30 6.94 12.25 3.93
N ILE A 31 7.47 11.86 2.78
CA ILE A 31 7.41 10.51 2.22
C ILE A 31 8.85 10.02 1.98
N PRO A 32 9.52 9.55 3.04
CA PRO A 32 10.90 9.09 2.97
C PRO A 32 11.04 7.86 2.09
N GLN A 33 12.26 7.60 1.60
CA GLN A 33 12.55 6.53 0.64
C GLN A 33 12.06 5.14 1.08
N TYR A 34 12.18 4.80 2.38
CA TYR A 34 11.71 3.51 2.89
C TYR A 34 10.19 3.35 2.75
N LEU A 35 9.42 4.45 2.93
CA LEU A 35 7.97 4.41 2.81
C LEU A 35 7.56 4.29 1.34
N ARG A 36 8.25 5.00 0.44
CA ARG A 36 8.06 4.84 -1.02
C ARG A 36 8.25 3.40 -1.44
N TYR A 37 9.36 2.80 -1.01
CA TYR A 37 9.69 1.42 -1.28
C TYR A 37 8.63 0.46 -0.74
N ALA A 38 8.20 0.64 0.52
CA ALA A 38 7.15 -0.18 1.12
C ALA A 38 5.82 -0.08 0.34
N CYS A 39 5.40 1.13 -0.04
CA CYS A 39 4.17 1.34 -0.80
C CYS A 39 4.19 0.66 -2.18
N LEU A 40 5.36 0.55 -2.82
CA LEU A 40 5.51 -0.07 -4.14
C LEU A 40 5.69 -1.60 -4.09
N HIS A 41 6.20 -2.14 -2.98
CA HIS A 41 6.67 -3.52 -2.94
C HIS A 41 6.06 -4.40 -1.85
N TRP A 42 5.12 -3.90 -1.03
CA TRP A 42 4.55 -4.69 0.06
C TRP A 42 3.94 -6.02 -0.41
N VAL A 43 3.16 -6.05 -1.50
CA VAL A 43 2.60 -7.29 -2.06
C VAL A 43 3.70 -8.24 -2.56
N LYS A 44 4.74 -7.70 -3.19
CA LYS A 44 5.91 -8.49 -3.61
C LYS A 44 6.64 -9.11 -2.42
N HIS A 45 6.64 -8.47 -1.26
CA HIS A 45 7.17 -9.05 -0.04
C HIS A 45 6.26 -10.12 0.54
N LEU A 46 4.93 -9.93 0.48
CA LEU A 46 3.97 -10.97 0.87
C LEU A 46 4.15 -12.24 0.05
N ASN A 47 4.30 -12.13 -1.27
CA ASN A 47 4.52 -13.28 -2.16
C ASN A 47 5.86 -14.04 -1.91
N LYS A 48 6.70 -13.57 -0.99
CA LYS A 48 7.93 -14.27 -0.58
C LYS A 48 7.80 -14.95 0.79
N MET A 49 6.66 -14.76 1.46
CA MET A 49 6.37 -15.39 2.75
C MET A 49 5.98 -16.85 2.53
N ASP A 50 6.07 -17.63 3.61
CA ASP A 50 5.60 -19.01 3.62
C ASP A 50 4.07 -19.09 3.40
N GLY A 51 3.61 -20.11 2.67
CA GLY A 51 2.21 -20.27 2.29
C GLY A 51 1.26 -20.43 3.48
N ASP A 52 1.67 -21.16 4.53
CA ASP A 52 0.84 -21.36 5.72
C ASP A 52 0.72 -20.06 6.52
N ALA A 53 1.82 -19.30 6.61
CA ALA A 53 1.83 -17.98 7.25
C ALA A 53 1.02 -16.93 6.46
N LEU A 54 0.90 -17.07 5.14
CA LEU A 54 0.03 -16.22 4.33
C LEU A 54 -1.44 -16.56 4.52
N ALA A 55 -1.78 -17.86 4.51
CA ALA A 55 -3.13 -18.35 4.66
C ALA A 55 -3.71 -18.04 6.06
N GLN A 56 -2.87 -18.13 7.10
CA GLN A 56 -3.30 -17.94 8.48
C GLN A 56 -2.95 -16.54 8.99
N GLY A 57 -3.95 -15.69 9.16
CA GLY A 57 -3.81 -14.35 9.75
C GLY A 57 -3.36 -13.22 8.81
N VAL A 58 -2.83 -13.50 7.62
CA VAL A 58 -2.35 -12.45 6.70
C VAL A 58 -3.36 -12.17 5.58
N LEU A 59 -3.74 -13.18 4.79
CA LEU A 59 -4.63 -13.06 3.62
C LEU A 59 -6.06 -13.55 3.85
N GLU A 60 -6.40 -13.95 5.07
CA GLU A 60 -7.78 -14.30 5.44
C GLU A 60 -8.65 -13.07 5.71
N ASP A 61 -9.97 -13.30 5.72
CA ASP A 61 -10.92 -12.30 6.22
C ASP A 61 -10.58 -11.90 7.65
N ASP A 62 -10.63 -10.60 7.89
CA ASP A 62 -10.19 -9.94 9.13
C ASP A 62 -8.69 -10.12 9.49
N GLY A 63 -7.91 -10.68 8.56
CA GLY A 63 -6.46 -10.75 8.62
C GLY A 63 -5.77 -9.40 8.41
N VAL A 64 -4.44 -9.40 8.50
CA VAL A 64 -3.60 -8.19 8.44
C VAL A 64 -3.83 -7.39 7.16
N VAL A 65 -3.93 -8.05 6.01
CA VAL A 65 -4.14 -7.37 4.72
C VAL A 65 -5.57 -6.85 4.60
N HIS A 66 -6.58 -7.62 5.02
CA HIS A 66 -7.97 -7.17 5.00
C HIS A 66 -8.15 -5.89 5.83
N ILE A 67 -7.67 -5.88 7.08
CA ILE A 67 -7.72 -4.71 7.97
C ILE A 67 -6.95 -3.52 7.37
N PHE A 68 -5.77 -3.78 6.79
CA PHE A 68 -4.98 -2.74 6.12
C PHE A 68 -5.77 -2.09 4.99
N LEU A 69 -6.39 -2.87 4.10
CA LEU A 69 -7.17 -2.34 2.99
C LEU A 69 -8.37 -1.54 3.48
N GLN A 70 -9.12 -2.03 4.47
CA GLN A 70 -10.26 -1.30 5.03
C GLN A 70 -9.87 0.07 5.62
N GLN A 71 -8.71 0.16 6.28
CA GLN A 71 -8.32 1.37 7.01
C GLN A 71 -7.40 2.32 6.24
N LYS A 72 -6.58 1.79 5.33
CA LYS A 72 -5.41 2.50 4.77
C LYS A 72 -5.36 2.54 3.26
N LEU A 73 -6.27 1.89 2.53
CA LEU A 73 -6.25 1.85 1.06
C LEU A 73 -6.14 3.25 0.42
N LEU A 74 -6.95 4.19 0.90
CA LEU A 74 -6.94 5.56 0.38
C LEU A 74 -5.66 6.33 0.76
N PHE A 75 -5.09 6.08 1.93
CA PHE A 75 -3.86 6.74 2.36
C PHE A 75 -2.64 6.19 1.61
N TRP A 76 -2.66 4.90 1.30
CA TRP A 76 -1.68 4.29 0.41
C TRP A 76 -1.76 4.88 -1.00
N LEU A 77 -2.97 5.01 -1.57
CA LEU A 77 -3.18 5.65 -2.87
C LEU A 77 -2.74 7.12 -2.86
N GLU A 78 -3.00 7.85 -1.78
CA GLU A 78 -2.54 9.24 -1.60
C GLU A 78 -1.00 9.33 -1.69
N VAL A 79 -0.28 8.41 -1.05
CA VAL A 79 1.19 8.33 -1.17
C VAL A 79 1.62 8.04 -2.60
N LEU A 80 1.00 7.07 -3.27
CA LEU A 80 1.31 6.74 -4.66
C LEU A 80 1.09 7.94 -5.59
N ALA A 81 0.01 8.69 -5.39
CA ALA A 81 -0.27 9.91 -6.14
C ALA A 81 0.81 10.98 -5.94
N PHE A 82 1.26 11.22 -4.71
CA PHE A 82 2.32 12.20 -4.42
C PHE A 82 3.67 11.84 -5.02
N ILE A 83 4.00 10.55 -5.10
CA ILE A 83 5.29 10.11 -5.66
C ILE A 83 5.22 9.84 -7.18
N GLY A 84 4.09 10.11 -7.83
CA GLY A 84 3.91 9.91 -9.28
C GLY A 84 3.66 8.46 -9.70
N GLU A 85 3.36 7.57 -8.75
CA GLU A 85 3.21 6.13 -8.94
C GLU A 85 1.75 5.65 -8.80
N ALA A 86 0.77 6.55 -8.93
CA ALA A 86 -0.65 6.18 -8.94
C ALA A 86 -0.99 5.07 -9.96
N PRO A 87 -0.41 5.03 -11.19
CA PRO A 87 -0.64 3.93 -12.12
C PRO A 87 -0.19 2.56 -11.60
N SER A 88 0.78 2.52 -10.68
CA SER A 88 1.28 1.29 -10.08
C SER A 88 0.29 0.65 -9.10
N MET A 89 -0.77 1.36 -8.69
CA MET A 89 -1.82 0.82 -7.83
C MET A 89 -2.48 -0.43 -8.45
N ILE A 90 -2.92 -0.33 -9.70
CA ILE A 90 -3.63 -1.41 -10.40
C ILE A 90 -2.81 -2.70 -10.45
N PRO A 91 -1.57 -2.73 -10.98
CA PRO A 91 -0.79 -3.96 -11.04
C PRO A 91 -0.42 -4.51 -9.66
N ILE A 92 -0.31 -3.67 -8.61
CA ILE A 92 -0.09 -4.15 -7.24
C ILE A 92 -1.35 -4.84 -6.69
N MET A 93 -2.53 -4.29 -6.95
CA MET A 93 -3.79 -4.91 -6.53
C MET A 93 -4.08 -6.21 -7.27
N ILE A 94 -3.79 -6.30 -8.58
CA ILE A 94 -3.89 -7.55 -9.34
C ILE A 94 -2.93 -8.61 -8.79
N GLN A 95 -1.70 -8.23 -8.43
CA GLN A 95 -0.76 -9.16 -7.79
C GLN A 95 -1.29 -9.68 -6.45
N LEU A 96 -2.00 -8.84 -5.69
CA LEU A 96 -2.60 -9.25 -4.43
C LEU A 96 -3.76 -10.21 -4.64
N GLU A 97 -4.63 -9.93 -5.62
CA GLU A 97 -5.75 -10.80 -5.99
C GLU A 97 -5.26 -12.20 -6.38
N ASN A 98 -4.26 -12.27 -7.27
CA ASN A 98 -3.65 -13.55 -7.66
C ASN A 98 -3.06 -14.29 -6.45
N LEU A 99 -2.40 -13.57 -5.54
CA LEU A 99 -1.82 -14.18 -4.35
C LEU A 99 -2.90 -14.78 -3.43
N ILE A 100 -4.05 -14.09 -3.28
CA ILE A 100 -5.20 -14.58 -2.51
C ILE A 100 -5.79 -15.84 -3.16
N GLU A 101 -5.96 -15.84 -4.49
CA GLU A 101 -6.44 -17.01 -5.23
C GLU A 101 -5.50 -18.22 -5.08
N GLU A 102 -4.19 -18.00 -5.18
CA GLU A 102 -3.18 -19.04 -4.97
C GLU A 102 -3.27 -19.62 -3.56
N THR A 103 -3.39 -18.77 -2.53
CA THR A 103 -3.47 -19.26 -1.14
C THR A 103 -4.73 -20.10 -0.88
N HIS A 104 -5.86 -19.74 -1.48
CA HIS A 104 -7.09 -20.54 -1.37
C HIS A 104 -6.95 -21.94 -2.00
N ASN A 105 -6.13 -22.07 -3.06
CA ASN A 105 -5.88 -23.36 -3.71
C ASN A 105 -4.97 -24.30 -2.89
N TYR A 106 -4.18 -23.79 -1.94
CA TYR A 106 -3.35 -24.62 -1.04
C TYR A 106 -4.11 -25.17 0.18
N CYS A 107 -5.27 -24.62 0.51
CA CYS A 107 -6.09 -25.06 1.65
C CYS A 107 -7.07 -26.22 1.31
N HIS A 108 -6.99 -26.80 0.11
CA HIS A 108 -7.80 -27.93 -0.35
C HIS A 108 -6.96 -29.18 -0.63
#